data_AF-A0A268ELF9-F1
#
_entry.id   AF-A0A268ELF9-F1
#
_cell.length_a   1.000
_cell.length_b   1.000
_cell.length_c   1.000
_cell.angle_alpha   90.00
_cell.angle_beta   90.00
_cell.angle_gamma   90.00
#
_symmetry.space_group_name_H-M   'P 1'
#
loop_
_entity.id
_entity.type
_entity.pdbx_description
1 polymer ?
#
loop_
_entity_poly.entity_id
_entity_poly.type
_entity_poly.pdbx_seq_one_letter_code
_entity_poly.pdbx_strand_id
1 'polypeptide(L)'
;MPMVLIKNGDNGTWYKDRKGKAYPISDYTDGYFYTTVCGHGTVRREDGELLYTKAEYDELLSVCNELRRRFNKSIDDLARHARELVELKEERTTLLQKIERAVDEDAKKVELPREVAEAIEDFRKDGHDVDYIMRNLVKASPDRTRRLQILQDFSLSRGSELIMALINGYTVEQTPGKRLHAKVEELIYSWLDSPVDEAGAEEIHRLADRIVEQAQELITTT
;
A
#
# COMPACT_ATOMS: atom_id res chain seq x y z
N MET A 1 -74.36 2.06 -16.21
CA MET A 1 -74.00 0.69 -15.75
C MET A 1 -72.54 0.70 -15.31
N PRO A 2 -72.16 -0.03 -14.24
CA PRO A 2 -70.76 -0.18 -13.85
C PRO A 2 -69.98 -0.92 -14.95
N MET A 3 -68.69 -0.61 -15.08
CA MET A 3 -67.77 -1.33 -15.96
C MET A 3 -67.44 -2.65 -15.26
N VAL A 4 -67.62 -3.79 -15.95
CA VAL A 4 -67.49 -5.12 -15.32
C VAL A 4 -66.64 -6.02 -16.19
N LEU A 5 -65.61 -6.61 -15.59
CA LEU A 5 -64.85 -7.71 -16.14
C LEU A 5 -65.68 -8.99 -16.05
N ILE A 6 -65.94 -9.62 -17.19
CA ILE A 6 -66.71 -10.86 -17.28
C ILE A 6 -65.72 -11.99 -17.56
N LYS A 7 -65.36 -12.75 -16.53
CA LYS A 7 -64.54 -13.97 -16.63
C LYS A 7 -65.49 -15.13 -16.95
N ASN A 8 -65.47 -15.63 -18.19
CA ASN A 8 -66.46 -16.60 -18.67
C ASN A 8 -65.79 -17.91 -19.12
N GLY A 9 -65.05 -18.56 -18.21
CA GLY A 9 -64.46 -19.90 -18.40
C GLY A 9 -63.85 -20.13 -19.80
N ASP A 10 -64.26 -21.22 -20.45
CA ASP A 10 -63.79 -21.64 -21.79
C ASP A 10 -64.19 -20.71 -22.95
N ASN A 11 -65.06 -19.72 -22.70
CA ASN A 11 -65.58 -18.78 -23.71
C ASN A 11 -64.87 -17.41 -23.71
N GLY A 12 -63.72 -17.31 -23.03
CA GLY A 12 -62.88 -16.12 -23.00
C GLY A 12 -63.32 -15.04 -22.02
N THR A 13 -62.44 -14.07 -21.77
CA THR A 13 -62.68 -12.95 -20.85
C THR A 13 -63.09 -11.71 -21.64
N TRP A 14 -64.12 -11.01 -21.18
CA TRP A 14 -64.71 -9.87 -21.89
C TRP A 14 -64.84 -8.65 -20.96
N TYR A 15 -64.64 -7.47 -21.52
CA TYR A 15 -64.85 -6.19 -20.83
C TYR A 15 -66.12 -5.52 -21.36
N LYS A 16 -67.06 -5.16 -20.47
CA LYS A 16 -68.26 -4.42 -20.84
C LYS A 16 -68.13 -2.94 -20.44
N ASP A 17 -68.22 -2.04 -21.43
CA ASP A 17 -68.15 -0.59 -21.17
C ASP A 17 -69.45 -0.03 -20.56
N ARG A 18 -69.43 1.25 -20.20
CA ARG A 18 -70.59 1.96 -19.61
C ARG A 18 -71.83 2.00 -20.51
N LYS A 19 -71.64 1.85 -21.83
CA LYS A 19 -72.70 1.78 -22.85
C LYS A 19 -73.19 0.34 -23.08
N GLY A 20 -72.62 -0.62 -22.36
CA GLY A 20 -72.98 -2.02 -22.43
C GLY A 20 -72.35 -2.78 -23.59
N LYS A 21 -71.38 -2.20 -24.31
CA LYS A 21 -70.67 -2.87 -25.40
C LYS A 21 -69.56 -3.75 -24.83
N ALA A 22 -69.50 -4.99 -25.28
CA ALA A 22 -68.49 -5.96 -24.89
C ALA A 22 -67.28 -5.90 -25.83
N TYR A 23 -66.09 -6.00 -25.25
CA TYR A 23 -64.82 -6.05 -25.96
C TYR A 23 -64.03 -7.28 -25.50
N PRO A 24 -63.40 -8.02 -26.42
CA PRO A 24 -62.57 -9.15 -26.05
C PRO A 24 -61.29 -8.67 -25.34
N ILE A 25 -60.87 -9.43 -24.33
CA ILE A 25 -59.60 -9.20 -23.64
C ILE A 25 -58.58 -10.19 -24.21
N SER A 26 -57.40 -9.70 -24.57
CA SER A 26 -56.33 -10.57 -25.09
C SER A 26 -55.32 -11.01 -24.03
N ASP A 27 -55.22 -10.31 -22.90
CA ASP A 27 -54.28 -10.62 -21.83
C ASP A 27 -54.78 -10.06 -20.48
N TYR A 28 -54.59 -10.80 -19.39
CA TYR A 28 -54.92 -10.40 -18.02
C TYR A 28 -53.78 -10.84 -17.09
N THR A 29 -53.10 -9.88 -16.47
CA THR A 29 -52.00 -10.13 -15.53
C THR A 29 -52.07 -9.10 -14.40
N ASP A 30 -51.92 -9.54 -13.15
CA ASP A 30 -51.82 -8.70 -11.95
C ASP A 30 -52.87 -7.59 -11.81
N GLY A 31 -54.13 -7.87 -12.14
CA GLY A 31 -55.25 -6.92 -12.00
C GLY A 31 -55.39 -5.92 -13.15
N TYR A 32 -54.62 -6.11 -14.23
CA TYR A 32 -54.71 -5.32 -15.46
C TYR A 32 -55.12 -6.20 -16.64
N PHE A 33 -55.76 -5.60 -17.65
CA PHE A 33 -56.07 -6.29 -18.88
C PHE A 33 -55.91 -5.43 -20.13
N TYR A 34 -55.66 -6.11 -21.24
CA TYR A 34 -55.60 -5.50 -22.56
C TYR A 34 -56.93 -5.67 -23.30
N THR A 35 -57.46 -4.59 -23.86
CA THR A 35 -58.65 -4.60 -24.71
C THR A 35 -58.52 -3.60 -25.86
N THR A 36 -59.24 -3.85 -26.96
CA THR A 36 -59.32 -2.92 -28.09
C THR A 36 -60.67 -2.20 -28.08
N VAL A 37 -60.67 -0.89 -27.81
CA VAL A 37 -61.88 -0.05 -27.82
C VAL A 37 -61.82 0.87 -29.04
N CYS A 38 -62.83 0.78 -29.91
CA CYS A 38 -62.91 1.58 -31.15
C CYS A 38 -61.67 1.46 -32.05
N GLY A 39 -61.05 0.28 -32.12
CA GLY A 39 -59.85 0.04 -32.93
C GLY A 39 -58.53 0.43 -32.27
N HIS A 40 -58.57 1.01 -31.06
CA HIS A 40 -57.36 1.37 -30.30
C HIS A 40 -57.12 0.39 -29.16
N GLY A 41 -55.91 -0.18 -29.10
CA GLY A 41 -55.46 -1.01 -27.99
C GLY A 41 -55.27 -0.18 -26.73
N THR A 42 -55.81 -0.65 -25.60
CA THR A 42 -55.75 0.04 -24.30
C THR A 42 -55.48 -0.95 -23.17
N VAL A 43 -54.72 -0.51 -22.17
CA VAL A 43 -54.51 -1.23 -20.92
C VAL A 43 -55.40 -0.61 -19.85
N ARG A 44 -56.21 -1.45 -19.20
CA ARG A 44 -57.17 -1.02 -18.17
C ARG A 44 -56.96 -1.78 -16.87
N ARG A 45 -57.34 -1.16 -15.75
CA ARG A 45 -57.50 -1.85 -14.46
C ARG A 45 -58.74 -2.73 -14.47
N GLU A 46 -58.81 -3.70 -13.56
CA GLU A 46 -59.96 -4.59 -13.36
C GLU A 46 -61.29 -3.85 -13.14
N ASP A 47 -61.26 -2.65 -12.56
CA ASP A 47 -62.43 -1.75 -12.41
C ASP A 47 -62.82 -1.00 -13.70
N GLY A 48 -62.05 -1.16 -14.77
CA GLY A 48 -62.24 -0.56 -16.08
C GLY A 48 -61.58 0.81 -16.28
N GLU A 49 -60.84 1.35 -15.31
CA GLU A 49 -60.08 2.59 -15.47
C GLU A 49 -59.03 2.46 -16.58
N LEU A 50 -58.98 3.45 -17.49
CA LEU A 50 -57.95 3.51 -18.53
C LEU A 50 -56.66 3.98 -17.89
N LEU A 51 -55.60 3.19 -17.98
CA LEU A 51 -54.28 3.58 -17.51
C LEU A 51 -53.45 4.17 -18.63
N TYR A 52 -53.32 3.41 -19.72
CA TYR A 52 -52.47 3.78 -20.86
C TYR A 52 -53.10 3.25 -22.15
N THR A 53 -52.88 3.97 -23.24
CA THR A 53 -52.99 3.40 -24.59
C THR A 53 -51.84 2.42 -24.81
N LYS A 54 -51.99 1.49 -25.77
CA LYS A 54 -50.92 0.55 -26.13
C LYS A 54 -49.61 1.26 -26.49
N ALA A 55 -49.72 2.36 -27.25
CA ALA A 55 -48.56 3.14 -27.67
C ALA A 55 -47.79 3.73 -26.46
N GLU A 56 -48.51 4.30 -25.49
CA GLU A 56 -47.91 4.84 -24.26
C GLU A 56 -47.29 3.73 -23.39
N TYR A 57 -47.92 2.55 -23.32
CA TYR A 57 -47.36 1.40 -22.61
C TYR A 57 -46.07 0.89 -23.26
N ASP A 58 -46.06 0.75 -24.59
CA ASP A 58 -44.89 0.30 -25.35
C ASP A 58 -43.71 1.30 -25.21
N GLU A 59 -43.99 2.61 -25.18
CA GLU A 59 -42.99 3.65 -24.93
C GLU A 59 -42.42 3.57 -23.50
N LEU A 60 -43.28 3.45 -22.48
CA LEU A 60 -42.84 3.27 -21.09
C LEU A 60 -41.97 2.03 -20.94
N LEU A 61 -42.37 0.91 -21.56
CA LEU A 61 -41.59 -0.33 -21.53
C LEU A 61 -40.21 -0.14 -22.19
N SER A 62 -40.14 0.59 -23.30
CA SER A 62 -38.89 0.94 -23.97
C SER A 62 -37.96 1.75 -23.04
N VAL A 63 -38.49 2.78 -22.38
CA VAL A 63 -37.74 3.61 -21.42
C VAL A 63 -37.25 2.78 -20.23
N CYS A 64 -38.11 1.93 -19.66
CA CYS A 64 -37.72 1.03 -18.56
C CYS A 64 -36.61 0.08 -18.96
N ASN A 65 -36.67 -0.49 -20.17
CA ASN A 65 -35.63 -1.37 -20.69
C ASN A 65 -34.31 -0.64 -20.92
N GLU A 66 -34.35 0.58 -21.45
CA GLU A 66 -33.15 1.40 -21.62
C GLU A 66 -32.51 1.76 -20.27
N LEU A 67 -33.34 2.19 -19.30
CA LEU A 67 -32.86 2.51 -17.95
C LEU A 67 -32.22 1.29 -17.29
N ARG A 68 -32.84 0.11 -17.42
CA ARG A 68 -32.29 -1.15 -16.91
C ARG A 68 -30.94 -1.48 -17.54
N ARG A 69 -30.79 -1.28 -18.86
CA ARG A 69 -29.50 -1.49 -19.55
C ARG A 69 -28.43 -0.54 -19.04
N ARG A 70 -28.75 0.75 -18.88
CA ARG A 70 -27.82 1.75 -18.34
C ARG A 70 -27.40 1.42 -16.92
N PHE A 71 -28.36 1.03 -16.07
CA PHE A 71 -28.10 0.66 -14.69
C PHE A 71 -27.18 -0.56 -14.58
N ASN A 72 -27.46 -1.62 -15.36
CA ASN A 72 -26.59 -2.80 -15.38
C ASN A 72 -25.17 -2.45 -15.84
N LYS A 73 -25.03 -1.61 -16.88
CA LYS A 73 -23.72 -1.15 -17.34
C LYS A 73 -22.97 -0.39 -16.23
N SER A 74 -23.65 0.49 -15.49
CA SER A 74 -23.02 1.21 -14.38
C SER A 74 -22.59 0.28 -13.25
N ILE A 75 -23.34 -0.80 -12.97
CA ILE A 75 -22.93 -1.83 -12.01
C ILE A 75 -21.67 -2.55 -12.50
N ASP A 76 -21.63 -2.95 -13.77
CA ASP A 76 -20.48 -3.64 -14.35
C ASP A 76 -19.23 -2.75 -14.33
N ASP A 77 -19.39 -1.47 -14.68
CA ASP A 77 -18.32 -0.47 -14.62
C ASP A 77 -17.81 -0.28 -13.18
N LEU A 78 -18.72 -0.21 -12.19
CA LEU A 78 -18.35 -0.11 -10.77
C LEU A 78 -17.59 -1.36 -10.30
N ALA A 79 -18.03 -2.55 -10.69
CA ALA A 79 -17.36 -3.80 -10.36
C ALA A 79 -15.97 -3.92 -11.01
N ARG A 80 -15.79 -3.38 -12.22
CA ARG A 80 -14.47 -3.27 -12.86
C ARG A 80 -13.57 -2.32 -12.07
N HIS A 81 -14.02 -1.11 -11.77
CA HIS A 81 -13.20 -0.15 -11.02
C HIS A 81 -12.87 -0.62 -9.59
N ALA A 82 -13.78 -1.33 -8.93
CA ALA A 82 -13.49 -1.94 -7.64
C ALA A 82 -12.34 -2.95 -7.72
N ARG A 83 -12.26 -3.75 -8.79
CA ARG A 83 -11.15 -4.69 -9.03
C ARG A 83 -9.84 -3.96 -9.29
N GLU A 84 -9.85 -2.97 -10.17
CA GLU A 84 -8.67 -2.12 -10.46
C GLU A 84 -8.11 -1.47 -9.18
N LEU A 85 -8.98 -0.98 -8.29
CA LEU A 85 -8.55 -0.39 -7.02
C LEU A 85 -7.89 -1.40 -6.08
N VAL A 86 -8.33 -2.66 -6.08
CA VAL A 86 -7.69 -3.71 -5.28
C VAL A 86 -6.31 -4.03 -5.84
N GLU A 87 -6.20 -4.23 -7.15
CA GLU A 87 -4.92 -4.50 -7.83
C GLU A 87 -3.92 -3.36 -7.60
N LEU A 88 -4.33 -2.10 -7.79
CA LEU A 88 -3.47 -0.93 -7.53
C LEU A 88 -3.04 -0.83 -6.06
N LYS A 89 -3.89 -1.24 -5.12
CA LYS A 89 -3.55 -1.23 -3.70
C LYS A 89 -2.50 -2.30 -3.39
N GLU A 90 -2.63 -3.50 -3.96
CA GLU A 90 -1.65 -4.58 -3.81
C GLU A 90 -0.30 -4.21 -4.44
N GLU A 91 -0.31 -3.63 -5.65
CA GLU A 91 0.90 -3.13 -6.31
C GLU A 91 1.60 -2.05 -5.46
N ARG A 92 0.83 -1.08 -4.94
CA ARG A 92 1.38 -0.05 -4.06
C ARG A 92 2.03 -0.63 -2.82
N THR A 93 1.41 -1.62 -2.17
CA THR A 93 1.98 -2.26 -0.98
C THR A 93 3.27 -3.02 -1.31
N THR A 94 3.31 -3.70 -2.45
CA THR A 94 4.50 -4.42 -2.93
C THR A 94 5.65 -3.46 -3.23
N LEU A 95 5.35 -2.33 -3.88
CA LEU A 95 6.36 -1.30 -4.17
C LEU A 95 6.90 -0.67 -2.90
N LEU A 96 6.04 -0.37 -1.91
CA LEU A 96 6.48 0.15 -0.62
C LEU A 96 7.42 -0.84 0.10
N GLN A 97 7.10 -2.13 0.12
CA GLN A 97 7.98 -3.15 0.71
C GLN A 97 9.32 -3.26 -0.02
N LYS A 98 9.33 -3.12 -1.35
CA LYS A 98 10.58 -3.11 -2.13
C LYS A 98 11.43 -1.88 -1.82
N ILE A 99 10.80 -0.72 -1.68
CA ILE A 99 11.50 0.52 -1.30
C ILE A 99 12.06 0.38 0.10
N GLU A 100 11.29 -0.11 1.07
CA GLU A 100 11.75 -0.31 2.45
C GLU A 100 12.98 -1.22 2.50
N ARG A 101 12.94 -2.37 1.80
CA ARG A 101 14.10 -3.27 1.70
C ARG A 101 15.31 -2.60 1.05
N ALA A 102 15.10 -1.88 -0.05
CA ALA A 102 16.19 -1.19 -0.74
C ALA A 102 16.78 -0.08 0.15
N VAL A 103 15.95 0.67 0.85
CA VAL A 103 16.38 1.69 1.80
C VAL A 103 17.14 1.07 2.97
N ASP A 104 16.70 -0.07 3.51
CA ASP A 104 17.40 -0.74 4.61
C ASP A 104 18.75 -1.33 4.15
N GLU A 105 18.80 -1.89 2.93
CA GLU A 105 20.05 -2.39 2.33
C GLU A 105 21.02 -1.26 2.01
N ASP A 106 20.52 -0.13 1.48
CA ASP A 106 21.33 1.02 1.10
C ASP A 106 21.71 1.90 2.30
N ALA A 107 20.90 1.98 3.36
CA ALA A 107 21.18 2.77 4.56
C ALA A 107 22.16 2.07 5.53
N LYS A 108 22.71 0.91 5.17
CA LYS A 108 23.66 0.19 6.01
C LYS A 108 24.93 1.00 6.20
N LYS A 109 25.13 1.48 7.43
CA LYS A 109 26.36 2.19 7.83
C LYS A 109 27.57 1.28 7.64
N VAL A 110 28.62 1.84 7.05
CA VAL A 110 29.87 1.13 6.82
C VAL A 110 30.77 1.24 8.05
N GLU A 111 31.49 0.17 8.40
CA GLU A 111 32.55 0.22 9.41
C GLU A 111 33.82 0.81 8.81
N LEU A 112 34.26 1.96 9.32
CA LEU A 112 35.48 2.64 8.89
C LEU A 112 36.59 2.54 9.94
N PRO A 113 37.85 2.42 9.52
CA PRO A 113 38.98 2.60 10.43
C PRO A 113 38.92 3.96 11.12
N ARG A 114 39.36 4.00 12.38
CA ARG A 114 39.31 5.20 13.22
C ARG A 114 39.96 6.42 12.57
N GLU A 115 41.11 6.25 11.92
CA GLU A 115 41.82 7.34 11.25
C GLU A 115 41.01 7.96 10.10
N VAL A 116 40.26 7.14 9.37
CA VAL A 116 39.40 7.57 8.26
C VAL A 116 38.18 8.31 8.80
N ALA A 117 37.56 7.77 9.84
CA ALA A 117 36.44 8.43 10.54
C ALA A 117 36.83 9.80 11.10
N GLU A 118 37.98 9.88 11.78
CA GLU A 118 38.52 11.15 12.32
C GLU A 118 38.80 12.15 11.19
N ALA A 119 39.38 11.70 10.07
CA ALA A 119 39.60 12.56 8.91
C ALA A 119 38.29 13.13 8.33
N ILE A 120 37.22 12.34 8.26
CA ILE A 120 35.89 12.81 7.82
C ILE A 120 35.33 13.84 8.80
N GLU A 121 35.38 13.58 10.10
CA GLU A 121 34.88 14.53 11.11
C GLU A 121 35.68 15.84 11.14
N ASP A 122 36.99 15.79 10.91
CA ASP A 122 37.80 17.00 10.82
C ASP A 122 37.41 17.89 9.64
N PHE A 123 37.01 17.30 8.50
CA PHE A 123 36.42 18.09 7.41
C PHE A 123 35.07 18.68 7.81
N ARG A 124 34.20 17.93 8.49
CA ARG A 124 32.90 18.41 8.95
C ARG A 124 33.01 19.55 9.97
N LYS A 125 33.96 19.47 10.91
CA LYS A 125 34.25 20.54 11.89
C LYS A 125 34.68 21.84 11.23
N ASP A 126 35.39 21.75 10.12
CA ASP A 126 35.78 22.90 9.30
C ASP A 126 34.63 23.44 8.43
N GLY A 127 33.43 22.86 8.53
CA GLY A 127 32.25 23.25 7.76
C GLY A 127 32.23 22.72 6.33
N HIS A 128 33.06 21.72 6.02
CA HIS A 128 33.09 21.10 4.70
C HIS A 128 32.06 19.98 4.58
N ASP A 129 31.31 20.00 3.47
CA ASP A 129 30.33 18.98 3.12
C ASP A 129 30.97 17.82 2.33
N VAL A 130 30.17 16.79 2.06
CA VAL A 130 30.59 15.61 1.30
C VAL A 130 31.06 16.00 -0.10
N ASP A 131 30.40 16.96 -0.74
CA ASP A 131 30.76 17.46 -2.07
C ASP A 131 32.16 18.09 -2.07
N TYR A 132 32.50 18.86 -1.04
CA TYR A 132 33.83 19.41 -0.86
C TYR A 132 34.88 18.31 -0.71
N ILE A 133 34.62 17.30 0.12
CA ILE A 133 35.55 16.18 0.33
C ILE A 133 35.80 15.44 -1.00
N MET A 134 34.72 15.07 -1.71
CA MET A 134 34.80 14.36 -2.98
C MET A 134 35.52 15.16 -4.06
N ARG A 135 35.23 16.46 -4.17
CA ARG A 135 35.91 17.35 -5.13
C ARG A 135 37.42 17.41 -4.88
N ASN A 136 37.85 17.40 -3.61
CA ASN A 136 39.27 17.45 -3.27
C ASN A 136 39.97 16.10 -3.41
N LEU A 137 39.26 14.97 -3.23
CA LEU A 137 39.80 13.64 -3.50
C LEU A 137 40.15 13.45 -4.98
N VAL A 138 39.31 13.97 -5.88
CA VAL A 138 39.49 13.85 -7.34
C VAL A 138 40.54 14.83 -7.87
N LYS A 139 40.77 15.97 -7.20
CA LYS A 139 41.79 16.93 -7.61
C LYS A 139 43.19 16.34 -7.43
N ALA A 140 43.96 16.31 -8.51
CA ALA A 140 45.39 16.01 -8.47
C ALA A 140 46.18 17.22 -7.94
N SER A 141 46.06 17.50 -6.64
CA SER A 141 46.92 18.49 -5.97
C SER A 141 48.19 17.80 -5.44
N PRO A 142 49.39 18.37 -5.66
CA PRO A 142 50.63 17.90 -5.06
C PRO A 142 50.74 18.25 -3.57
N ASP A 143 50.00 19.24 -3.09
CA ASP A 143 50.04 19.69 -1.69
C ASP A 143 48.74 19.25 -0.98
N ARG A 144 48.78 18.03 -0.42
CA ARG A 144 47.62 17.39 0.22
C ARG A 144 47.76 17.50 1.74
N THR A 145 46.68 17.91 2.40
CA THR A 145 46.60 17.86 3.86
C THR A 145 46.62 16.41 4.32
N ARG A 146 47.16 16.14 5.52
CA ARG A 146 47.25 14.79 6.10
C ARG A 146 45.91 14.06 6.10
N ARG A 147 44.82 14.75 6.45
CA ARG A 147 43.46 14.19 6.42
C ARG A 147 43.00 13.79 5.00
N LEU A 148 43.34 14.57 3.98
CA LEU A 148 43.01 14.23 2.60
C LEU A 148 43.83 13.03 2.12
N GLN A 149 45.08 12.92 2.57
CA GLN A 149 45.93 11.77 2.27
C GLN A 149 45.33 10.48 2.86
N ILE A 150 44.90 10.50 4.12
CA ILE A 150 44.25 9.34 4.77
C ILE A 150 43.02 8.88 3.99
N LEU A 151 42.15 9.80 3.59
CA LEU A 151 40.97 9.47 2.80
C LEU A 151 41.33 8.93 1.41
N GLN A 152 42.37 9.48 0.78
CA GLN A 152 42.82 9.02 -0.52
C GLN A 152 43.41 7.60 -0.44
N ASP A 153 44.32 7.36 0.51
CA ASP A 153 44.97 6.06 0.69
C ASP A 153 43.92 4.97 0.96
N PHE A 154 42.93 5.29 1.79
CA PHE A 154 41.79 4.40 2.01
C PHE A 154 40.96 4.20 0.74
N SER A 155 40.70 5.27 -0.03
CA SER A 155 39.91 5.19 -1.27
C SER A 155 40.56 4.34 -2.37
N LEU A 156 41.88 4.21 -2.40
CA LEU A 156 42.60 3.39 -3.38
C LEU A 156 42.26 1.90 -3.26
N SER A 157 41.95 1.44 -2.04
CA SER A 157 41.62 0.03 -1.76
C SER A 157 40.14 -0.19 -1.46
N ARG A 158 39.49 0.77 -0.80
CA ARG A 158 38.10 0.69 -0.30
C ARG A 158 37.28 1.93 -0.67
N GLY A 159 37.45 2.41 -1.91
CA GLY A 159 36.79 3.62 -2.41
C GLY A 159 35.26 3.58 -2.39
N SER A 160 34.65 2.44 -2.74
CA SER A 160 33.21 2.26 -2.65
C SER A 160 32.69 2.38 -1.20
N GLU A 161 33.44 1.83 -0.24
CA GLU A 161 33.10 1.88 1.18
C GLU A 161 33.21 3.30 1.74
N LEU A 162 34.20 4.07 1.30
CA LEU A 162 34.32 5.48 1.65
C LEU A 162 33.12 6.29 1.11
N ILE A 163 32.71 6.04 -0.14
CA ILE A 163 31.54 6.72 -0.73
C ILE A 163 30.27 6.36 0.05
N MET A 164 30.05 5.07 0.33
CA MET A 164 28.90 4.62 1.13
C MET A 164 28.92 5.21 2.53
N ALA A 165 30.09 5.31 3.17
CA ALA A 165 30.24 5.96 4.47
C ALA A 165 29.91 7.46 4.45
N LEU A 166 30.25 8.17 3.36
CA LEU A 166 29.96 9.59 3.21
C LEU A 166 28.47 9.84 2.94
N ILE A 167 27.80 8.95 2.21
CA ILE A 167 26.38 9.07 1.84
C ILE A 167 25.46 8.56 2.97
N ASN A 168 25.69 7.33 3.45
CA ASN A 168 24.80 6.63 4.39
C ASN A 168 25.25 6.73 5.85
N GLY A 169 26.42 7.34 6.08
CA GLY A 169 27.06 7.39 7.39
C GLY A 169 27.88 6.13 7.68
N TYR A 170 28.57 6.17 8.81
CA TYR A 170 29.52 5.12 9.18
C TYR A 170 29.51 4.84 10.68
N THR A 171 30.09 3.71 11.03
CA THR A 171 30.47 3.34 12.40
C THR A 171 31.99 3.21 12.46
N VAL A 172 32.59 3.50 13.61
CA VAL A 172 34.04 3.42 13.77
C VAL A 172 34.42 1.99 14.15
N GLU A 173 35.39 1.41 13.44
CA GLU A 173 35.92 0.09 13.75
C GLU A 173 36.38 0.06 15.22
N GLN A 174 35.71 -0.75 16.03
CA GLN A 174 36.08 -0.94 17.42
C GLN A 174 37.37 -1.75 17.52
N THR A 175 38.25 -1.39 18.47
CA THR A 175 39.45 -2.19 18.74
C THR A 175 39.06 -3.63 19.09
N PRO A 176 39.91 -4.64 18.83
CA PRO A 176 39.61 -6.02 19.18
C PRO A 176 39.20 -6.20 20.65
N GLY A 177 39.82 -5.44 21.56
CA GLY A 177 39.45 -5.40 22.97
C GLY A 177 38.04 -4.87 23.23
N LYS A 178 37.63 -3.79 22.55
CA LYS A 178 36.26 -3.25 22.67
C LYS A 178 35.20 -4.15 22.05
N ARG A 179 35.52 -4.83 20.94
CA ARG A 179 34.65 -5.87 20.35
C ARG A 179 34.48 -7.06 21.30
N LEU A 180 35.57 -7.51 21.94
CA LEU A 180 35.51 -8.58 22.92
C LEU A 180 34.70 -8.16 24.14
N HIS A 181 34.90 -6.93 24.62
CA HIS A 181 34.17 -6.34 25.74
C HIS A 181 32.66 -6.34 25.48
N ALA A 182 32.21 -5.74 24.38
CA ALA A 182 30.79 -5.68 24.02
C ALA A 182 30.15 -7.08 23.89
N LYS A 183 30.88 -8.06 23.34
CA LYS A 183 30.40 -9.45 23.27
C LYS A 183 30.30 -10.14 24.63
N VAL A 184 31.25 -9.87 25.53
CA VAL A 184 31.22 -10.40 26.89
C VAL A 184 30.05 -9.80 27.67
N GLU A 185 29.81 -8.48 27.53
CA GLU A 185 28.63 -7.84 28.10
C GLU A 185 27.33 -8.45 27.58
N GLU A 186 27.17 -8.56 26.26
CA GLU A 186 25.98 -9.17 25.64
C GLU A 186 25.74 -10.59 26.16
N LEU A 187 26.80 -11.37 26.32
CA LEU A 187 26.72 -12.73 26.84
C LEU A 187 26.29 -12.75 28.32
N ILE A 188 26.84 -11.86 29.15
CA ILE A 188 26.44 -11.73 30.56
C ILE A 188 24.97 -11.27 30.68
N TYR A 189 24.55 -10.30 29.87
CA TYR A 189 23.15 -9.88 29.81
C TYR A 189 22.22 -11.01 29.36
N SER A 190 22.63 -11.80 28.37
CA SER A 190 21.85 -12.95 27.90
C SER A 190 21.68 -14.04 28.98
N TRP A 191 22.61 -14.15 29.91
CA TRP A 191 22.55 -15.12 31.01
C TRP A 191 21.68 -14.67 32.18
N LEU A 192 21.50 -13.37 32.36
CA LEU A 192 20.83 -12.84 33.55
C LEU A 192 19.30 -12.89 33.48
N ASP A 193 18.71 -13.19 32.30
CA ASP A 193 17.27 -13.46 32.02
C ASP A 193 16.24 -12.51 32.67
N SER A 194 16.70 -11.38 33.22
CA SER A 194 15.94 -10.40 33.98
C SER A 194 16.52 -9.02 33.71
N PRO A 195 15.68 -7.98 33.61
CA PRO A 195 16.16 -6.61 33.45
C PRO A 195 17.05 -6.24 34.64
N VAL A 196 18.27 -5.83 34.30
CA VAL A 196 19.28 -5.38 35.26
C VAL A 196 19.05 -3.91 35.52
N ASP A 197 19.08 -3.50 36.79
CA ASP A 197 19.02 -2.08 37.15
C ASP A 197 20.34 -1.36 36.81
N GLU A 198 20.36 -0.03 36.95
CA GLU A 198 21.50 0.79 36.57
C GLU A 198 22.79 0.40 37.34
N ALA A 199 22.64 -0.02 38.61
CA ALA A 199 23.74 -0.51 39.43
C ALA A 199 24.28 -1.87 38.94
N GLY A 200 23.41 -2.80 38.57
CA GLY A 200 23.83 -4.06 38.00
C GLY A 200 24.44 -3.92 36.59
N ALA A 201 24.01 -2.92 35.81
CA ALA A 201 24.61 -2.64 34.50
C ALA A 201 26.08 -2.16 34.64
N GLU A 202 26.38 -1.31 35.64
CA GLU A 202 27.76 -0.93 35.94
C GLU A 202 28.63 -2.12 36.36
N GLU A 203 28.07 -3.04 37.15
CA GLU A 203 28.80 -4.23 37.61
C GLU A 203 29.11 -5.19 36.44
N ILE A 204 28.18 -5.32 35.49
CA ILE A 204 28.38 -6.08 34.25
C ILE A 204 29.48 -5.45 33.39
N HIS A 205 29.47 -4.12 33.26
CA HIS A 205 30.50 -3.38 32.54
C HIS A 205 31.91 -3.63 33.10
N ARG A 206 32.05 -3.54 34.44
CA ARG A 206 33.32 -3.83 35.13
C ARG A 206 33.73 -5.29 35.02
N LEU A 207 32.79 -6.22 35.03
CA LEU A 207 33.07 -7.64 34.86
C LEU A 207 33.57 -7.92 33.44
N ALA A 208 32.96 -7.32 32.43
CA ALA A 208 33.41 -7.42 31.05
C ALA A 208 34.82 -6.82 30.86
N ASP A 209 35.12 -5.67 31.48
CA ASP A 209 36.47 -5.09 31.49
C ASP A 209 37.52 -6.06 32.02
N ARG A 210 37.25 -6.68 33.18
CA ARG A 210 38.17 -7.64 33.80
C ARG A 210 38.38 -8.89 32.96
N ILE A 211 37.31 -9.41 32.34
CA ILE A 211 37.41 -10.59 31.47
C ILE A 211 38.26 -10.28 30.24
N VAL A 212 38.09 -9.10 29.64
CA VAL A 212 38.86 -8.66 28.47
C VAL A 212 40.32 -8.44 28.83
N GLU A 213 40.61 -7.82 29.98
CA GLU A 213 41.96 -7.61 30.49
C GLU A 213 42.68 -8.95 30.71
N GLN A 214 42.05 -9.90 31.40
CA GLN A 214 42.62 -11.23 31.63
C GLN A 214 42.83 -12.01 30.33
N ALA A 215 41.89 -11.92 29.38
CA ALA A 215 42.04 -12.55 28.07
C ALA A 215 43.21 -11.96 27.28
N GLN A 216 43.45 -10.66 27.39
CA GLN A 216 44.58 -9.99 26.74
C GLN A 216 45.92 -10.39 27.39
N GLU A 217 45.99 -10.49 28.72
CA GLU A 217 47.18 -10.93 29.45
C GLU A 217 47.60 -12.37 29.10
N LEU A 218 46.63 -13.27 28.95
CA LEU A 218 46.90 -14.67 28.55
C LEU A 218 47.46 -14.77 27.12
N ILE A 219 47.03 -13.89 26.22
CA ILE A 219 47.51 -13.87 24.83
C ILE A 219 48.92 -13.28 24.73
N THR A 220 49.30 -12.33 25.59
CA THR A 220 50.65 -11.74 25.59
C THR A 220 51.70 -12.55 26.35
N THR A 221 51.29 -13.51 27.18
CA THR A 221 52.19 -14.41 27.92
C THR A 221 52.47 -15.75 27.22
N THR A 222 51.87 -15.98 26.05
CA THR A 222 52.08 -17.17 25.21
C THR A 222 52.93 -16.83 23.98
#